data_AF-A0A6B3LKG0-F1
#
_entry.id   AF-A0A6B3LKG0-F1
#
_cell.length_a   1.000
_cell.length_b   1.000
_cell.length_c   1.000
_cell.angle_alpha   90.00
_cell.angle_beta   90.00
_cell.angle_gamma   90.00
#
_symmetry.space_group_name_H-M   'P 1'
#
loop_
_entity.id
_entity.type
_entity.pdbx_description
1 polymer ?
#
loop_
_entity_poly.entity_id
_entity_poly.type
_entity_poly.pdbx_seq_one_letter_code
_entity_poly.pdbx_strand_id
1 'polypeptide(L)'
;MKNNLYALRRTMLLVCLTLLCLPTSIYAQQPDYYYPKYNLTSPMPAGTELDTTFHNRMRHIFGLLETNRVPKGILLDYAMEFTNMSNYNGNALTDTNFVDQAAYWDIYRTLYTARIHTSAATLDLNNLDSEWYNNRQPGRITLAGMYFQYARFRNDAVSANKLTISNEKLVDKYVSGAWQNPYQVESVFAMAPATKVYEGLTQQLLLPTALWESNEIGSVSSLEVDAGDGMGFRIMSAGQALSVVYPDTGRKELKYRLNLINGTSLISHSEIDIRSADDDLLTLLSGDNPCHLCQVTATEPYLGQYAQGYIRIKYANPDNKLRNPLIVVEGFDPYHILEPESKFGDDLMVNFEANLNNSVNLRSLVNSSYDVIYVDWKNGTDDIRRNAMLVKEIIRLVNSKKVALANGLKADNVIIGISMGGLAVRWALKDMEDKNEIHDTRLFVSFDTPHQGATVPIGYQHLARHVKGLYLRTGLTASTAEAIQFFRGGDESAQSPQPCRQTSS
;
A
#
# COMPACT_ATOMS: atom_id res chain seq x y z
N MET A 1 -9.80 -24.18 37.41
CA MET A 1 -11.00 -23.39 37.04
C MET A 1 -10.56 -22.38 35.99
N LYS A 2 -10.70 -22.71 34.70
CA LYS A 2 -11.87 -22.34 33.88
C LYS A 2 -12.22 -20.86 34.03
N ASN A 3 -11.57 -20.02 33.22
CA ASN A 3 -12.11 -18.86 32.51
C ASN A 3 -10.94 -17.99 32.05
N ASN A 4 -10.64 -18.04 30.76
CA ASN A 4 -10.00 -16.98 29.94
C ASN A 4 -9.57 -17.47 28.54
N LEU A 5 -9.82 -18.74 28.21
CA LEU A 5 -9.74 -19.26 26.83
C LEU A 5 -10.84 -18.75 25.87
N TYR A 6 -11.75 -17.89 26.33
CA TYR A 6 -12.84 -17.31 25.53
C TYR A 6 -12.56 -15.86 25.05
N ALA A 7 -11.52 -15.20 25.54
CA ALA A 7 -11.17 -13.83 25.14
C ALA A 7 -10.21 -13.78 23.93
N LEU A 8 -9.36 -14.79 23.74
CA LEU A 8 -8.38 -14.83 22.64
C LEU A 8 -8.97 -15.30 21.28
N ARG A 9 -10.16 -15.91 21.27
CA ARG A 9 -10.84 -16.34 20.03
C ARG A 9 -11.79 -15.29 19.44
N ARG A 10 -12.11 -14.20 20.14
CA ARG A 10 -12.96 -13.11 19.62
C ARG A 10 -12.17 -12.00 18.92
N THR A 11 -10.88 -11.83 19.23
CA THR A 11 -10.05 -10.78 18.61
C THR A 11 -9.49 -11.19 17.24
N MET A 12 -9.24 -12.48 17.00
CA MET A 12 -8.83 -12.96 15.67
C MET A 12 -9.97 -13.14 14.66
N LEU A 13 -11.22 -13.29 15.14
CA LEU A 13 -12.38 -13.43 14.25
C LEU A 13 -12.97 -12.07 13.81
N LEU A 14 -12.74 -11.00 14.58
CA LEU A 14 -13.22 -9.66 14.22
C LEU A 14 -12.34 -8.98 13.16
N VAL A 15 -11.04 -9.29 13.11
CA VAL A 15 -10.11 -8.67 12.15
C VAL A 15 -10.19 -9.33 10.76
N CYS A 16 -10.46 -10.64 10.67
CA CYS A 16 -10.69 -11.31 9.39
C CYS A 16 -12.06 -10.97 8.76
N LEU A 17 -13.10 -10.63 9.55
CA LEU A 17 -14.39 -10.21 8.98
C LEU A 17 -14.43 -8.74 8.56
N THR A 18 -13.53 -7.90 9.07
CA THR A 18 -13.47 -6.47 8.69
C THR A 18 -12.69 -6.20 7.41
N LEU A 19 -11.93 -7.17 6.89
CA LEU A 19 -11.18 -7.04 5.64
C LEU A 19 -11.92 -7.66 4.44
N LEU A 20 -12.78 -8.66 4.65
CA LEU A 20 -13.54 -9.33 3.56
C LEU A 20 -14.92 -8.70 3.27
N CYS A 21 -15.29 -7.64 3.97
CA CYS A 21 -16.57 -6.93 3.79
C CYS A 21 -16.40 -5.42 3.93
N LEU A 22 -15.35 -4.86 3.36
CA LEU A 22 -15.37 -3.48 2.90
C LEU A 22 -15.95 -3.50 1.48
N PRO A 23 -17.22 -3.13 1.26
CA PRO A 23 -17.55 -2.56 -0.02
C PRO A 23 -16.84 -1.20 0.01
N THR A 24 -15.69 -1.13 -0.65
CA THR A 24 -15.18 0.14 -1.14
C THR A 24 -16.35 0.78 -1.85
N SER A 25 -16.85 1.86 -1.26
CA SER A 25 -17.98 2.61 -1.76
C SER A 25 -17.78 2.88 -3.25
N ILE A 26 -18.66 2.26 -4.03
CA ILE A 26 -19.17 2.66 -5.34
C ILE A 26 -18.67 4.06 -5.72
N TYR A 27 -17.64 4.15 -6.56
CA TYR A 27 -17.51 5.25 -7.50
C TYR A 27 -18.21 4.82 -8.79
N ALA A 28 -19.54 4.86 -8.77
CA ALA A 28 -20.26 5.11 -9.99
C ALA A 28 -19.87 6.52 -10.43
N GLN A 29 -19.31 6.62 -11.64
CA GLN A 29 -18.96 7.86 -12.31
C GLN A 29 -20.05 8.94 -12.07
N GLN A 30 -19.71 9.95 -11.27
CA GLN A 30 -20.28 11.29 -11.43
C GLN A 30 -19.12 12.22 -11.78
N PRO A 31 -19.17 12.92 -12.93
CA PRO A 31 -18.21 13.95 -13.24
C PRO A 31 -18.50 15.17 -12.35
N ASP A 32 -17.43 15.89 -12.01
CA ASP A 32 -17.46 17.22 -11.37
C ASP A 32 -17.69 17.26 -9.86
N TYR A 33 -16.67 16.84 -9.09
CA TYR A 33 -16.39 17.49 -7.81
C TYR A 33 -14.90 17.79 -7.69
N TYR A 34 -14.58 19.08 -7.84
CA TYR A 34 -13.24 19.64 -7.72
C TYR A 34 -12.84 19.60 -6.23
N TYR A 35 -11.96 18.67 -5.85
CA TYR A 35 -11.31 18.70 -4.53
C TYR A 35 -9.94 19.36 -4.67
N PRO A 36 -9.70 20.48 -3.96
CA PRO A 36 -8.46 21.23 -4.12
C PRO A 36 -7.30 20.43 -3.53
N LYS A 37 -6.15 20.46 -4.22
CA LYS A 37 -4.85 20.12 -3.63
C LYS A 37 -4.69 20.96 -2.35
N TYR A 38 -4.66 20.33 -1.18
CA TYR A 38 -4.49 21.04 0.08
C TYR A 38 -3.02 21.44 0.24
N ASN A 39 -2.68 22.63 -0.28
CA ASN A 39 -1.56 23.40 0.22
C ASN A 39 -1.86 23.81 1.67
N LEU A 40 -0.96 23.49 2.61
CA LEU A 40 -1.02 23.84 4.04
C LEU A 40 -0.96 25.36 4.33
N THR A 41 -1.25 26.20 3.33
CA THR A 41 -1.42 27.66 3.45
C THR A 41 -2.87 28.13 3.21
N SER A 42 -3.80 27.22 2.88
CA SER A 42 -5.23 27.57 2.67
C SER A 42 -6.08 27.25 3.91
N PRO A 43 -7.10 28.06 4.26
CA PRO A 43 -7.95 27.82 5.42
C PRO A 43 -8.67 26.46 5.36
N MET A 44 -8.72 25.77 6.51
CA MET A 44 -9.40 24.48 6.66
C MET A 44 -10.86 24.54 6.20
N PRO A 45 -11.41 23.47 5.61
CA PRO A 45 -12.81 23.41 5.20
C PRO A 45 -13.75 23.74 6.37
N ALA A 46 -14.84 24.47 6.09
CA ALA A 46 -15.84 24.77 7.09
C ALA A 46 -16.46 23.46 7.64
N GLY A 47 -16.42 23.28 8.97
CA GLY A 47 -16.96 22.10 9.65
C GLY A 47 -15.94 21.03 10.07
N THR A 48 -14.63 21.26 9.90
CA THR A 48 -13.58 20.37 10.42
C THR A 48 -13.50 20.40 11.95
N GLU A 49 -13.53 19.23 12.57
CA GLU A 49 -13.21 19.07 13.99
C GLU A 49 -11.69 19.17 14.18
N LEU A 50 -11.25 20.17 14.96
CA LEU A 50 -9.84 20.42 15.27
C LEU A 50 -9.62 20.34 16.77
N ASP A 51 -8.84 19.35 17.22
CA ASP A 51 -8.37 19.31 18.62
C ASP A 51 -7.15 20.24 18.79
N THR A 52 -7.21 21.10 19.80
CA THR A 52 -6.18 22.09 20.13
C THR A 52 -5.56 21.89 21.51
N THR A 53 -5.96 20.83 22.23
CA THR A 53 -5.59 20.57 23.63
C THR A 53 -4.08 20.45 23.80
N PHE A 54 -3.46 19.57 23.01
CA PHE A 54 -2.00 19.37 22.99
C PHE A 54 -1.26 20.69 22.71
N HIS A 55 -1.61 21.34 21.60
CA HIS A 55 -1.02 22.60 21.18
C HIS A 55 -1.09 23.71 22.23
N ASN A 56 -2.23 23.88 22.91
CA ASN A 56 -2.38 24.89 23.96
C ASN A 56 -1.47 24.59 25.16
N ARG A 57 -1.33 23.30 25.53
CA ARG A 57 -0.43 22.89 26.61
C ARG A 57 1.03 23.13 26.27
N MET A 58 1.46 22.76 25.06
CA MET A 58 2.85 22.96 24.64
C MET A 58 3.20 24.44 24.52
N ARG A 59 2.27 25.29 24.05
CA ARG A 59 2.46 26.75 24.08
C ARG A 59 2.64 27.31 25.48
N HIS A 60 1.91 26.78 26.46
CA HIS A 60 2.07 27.21 27.84
C HIS A 60 3.48 26.91 28.37
N ILE A 61 3.93 25.66 28.19
CA ILE A 61 5.21 25.17 28.74
C ILE A 61 6.42 25.82 28.04
N PHE A 62 6.41 25.89 26.71
CA PHE A 62 7.56 26.35 25.91
C PHE A 62 7.53 27.86 25.62
N GLY A 63 6.49 28.58 26.07
CA GLY A 63 6.21 29.96 25.66
C GLY A 63 7.21 31.04 26.12
N LEU A 64 8.19 30.71 26.97
CA LEU A 64 9.26 31.63 27.39
C LEU A 64 10.63 31.28 26.80
N LEU A 65 10.73 30.22 25.98
CA LEU A 65 11.99 29.84 25.34
C LEU A 65 12.29 30.71 24.12
N GLU A 66 13.57 31.00 23.92
CA GLU A 66 14.09 31.61 22.69
C GLU A 66 14.19 30.54 21.59
N THR A 67 13.05 30.24 20.95
CA THR A 67 12.89 29.13 20.01
C THR A 67 13.83 29.19 18.79
N ASN A 68 14.28 30.38 18.38
CA ASN A 68 15.27 30.55 17.31
C ASN A 68 16.67 29.98 17.64
N ARG A 69 16.94 29.68 18.91
CA ARG A 69 18.21 29.05 19.34
C ARG A 69 18.18 27.53 19.29
N VAL A 70 17.01 26.93 19.05
CA VAL A 70 16.87 25.47 18.93
C VAL A 70 17.63 25.01 17.68
N PRO A 71 18.64 24.13 17.81
CA PRO A 71 19.36 23.60 16.66
C PRO A 71 18.40 23.01 15.62
N LYS A 72 18.59 23.37 14.35
CA LYS A 72 17.78 22.92 13.20
C LYS A 72 16.29 23.27 13.26
N GLY A 73 15.82 23.96 14.30
CA GLY A 73 14.41 24.30 14.52
C GLY A 73 13.51 23.11 14.88
N ILE A 74 14.08 21.94 15.20
CA ILE A 74 13.36 20.70 15.54
C ILE A 74 13.73 20.33 16.97
N LEU A 75 12.75 20.29 17.88
CA LEU A 75 12.92 19.95 19.30
C LEU A 75 12.06 18.75 19.69
N LEU A 76 12.69 17.62 19.98
CA LEU A 76 11.98 16.38 20.34
C LEU A 76 11.11 16.56 21.60
N ASP A 77 11.59 17.28 22.61
CA ASP A 77 10.84 17.52 23.86
C ASP A 77 9.54 18.33 23.65
N TYR A 78 9.41 18.99 22.50
CA TYR A 78 8.20 19.71 22.08
C TYR A 78 7.22 18.83 21.29
N ALA A 79 7.69 17.70 20.77
CA ALA A 79 6.95 16.86 19.84
C ALA A 79 5.81 16.07 20.50
N MET A 80 4.85 15.66 19.68
CA MET A 80 4.07 14.47 19.99
C MET A 80 4.90 13.27 19.50
N GLU A 81 5.54 12.57 20.44
CA GLU A 81 6.41 11.44 20.11
C GLU A 81 5.56 10.19 19.82
N PHE A 82 5.61 9.71 18.58
CA PHE A 82 4.92 8.49 18.14
C PHE A 82 5.80 7.25 18.26
N THR A 83 7.11 7.44 18.33
CA THR A 83 8.10 6.36 18.49
C THR A 83 9.35 6.87 19.18
N ASN A 84 10.09 5.97 19.84
CA ASN A 84 11.34 6.32 20.49
C ASN A 84 12.44 6.59 19.45
N MET A 85 12.74 7.87 19.22
CA MET A 85 13.67 8.32 18.19
C MET A 85 15.10 7.79 18.39
N SER A 86 15.49 7.47 19.63
CA SER A 86 16.83 6.96 19.93
C SER A 86 17.10 5.56 19.37
N ASN A 87 16.05 4.79 19.06
CA ASN A 87 16.18 3.48 18.41
C ASN A 87 16.70 3.57 16.96
N TYR A 88 16.54 4.74 16.33
CA TYR A 88 16.84 4.97 14.91
C TYR A 88 18.02 5.94 14.70
N ASN A 89 18.90 6.06 15.70
CA ASN A 89 20.03 6.99 15.70
C ASN A 89 21.17 6.63 14.73
N GLY A 90 21.10 5.45 14.10
CA GLY A 90 22.10 5.00 13.14
C GLY A 90 23.30 4.25 13.73
N ASN A 91 23.32 3.94 15.03
CA ASN A 91 24.50 3.36 15.70
C ASN A 91 24.54 1.82 15.68
N ALA A 92 23.39 1.15 15.70
CA ALA A 92 23.30 -0.31 15.79
C ALA A 92 22.03 -0.84 15.11
N LEU A 93 22.11 -2.06 14.59
CA LEU A 93 20.93 -2.83 14.14
C LEU A 93 20.50 -3.77 15.27
N THR A 94 19.21 -3.81 15.55
CA THR A 94 18.61 -4.59 16.65
C THR A 94 17.24 -5.12 16.21
N ASP A 95 16.71 -6.12 16.89
CA ASP A 95 15.37 -6.64 16.57
C ASP A 95 14.24 -5.63 16.83
N THR A 96 14.54 -4.52 17.50
CA THR A 96 13.57 -3.48 17.88
C THR A 96 13.59 -2.24 16.98
N ASN A 97 14.48 -2.15 15.99
CA ASN A 97 14.61 -0.96 15.14
C ASN A 97 14.49 -1.24 13.63
N PHE A 98 13.79 -2.32 13.26
CA PHE A 98 13.29 -2.50 11.90
C PHE A 98 12.38 -1.33 11.51
N VAL A 99 12.63 -0.76 10.33
CA VAL A 99 11.82 0.33 9.80
C VAL A 99 10.90 -0.22 8.71
N ASP A 100 9.64 -0.42 9.09
CA ASP A 100 8.55 -0.61 8.11
C ASP A 100 7.86 0.73 7.83
N GLN A 101 6.85 0.70 6.96
CA GLN A 101 6.08 1.91 6.63
C GLN A 101 5.45 2.58 7.87
N ALA A 102 5.06 1.81 8.90
CA ALA A 102 4.50 2.37 10.12
C ALA A 102 5.57 3.13 10.92
N ALA A 103 6.70 2.48 11.18
CA ALA A 103 7.83 3.08 11.89
C ALA A 103 8.34 4.33 11.17
N TYR A 104 8.45 4.30 9.83
CA TYR A 104 8.82 5.47 9.04
C TYR A 104 7.86 6.65 9.29
N TRP A 105 6.55 6.41 9.25
CA TRP A 105 5.56 7.44 9.51
C TRP A 105 5.57 7.95 10.95
N ASP A 106 5.81 7.09 11.93
CA ASP A 106 5.92 7.51 13.34
C ASP A 106 7.15 8.40 13.56
N ILE A 107 8.28 8.08 12.93
CA ILE A 107 9.48 8.95 12.93
C ILE A 107 9.16 10.27 12.23
N TYR A 108 8.58 10.23 11.02
CA TYR A 108 8.26 11.42 10.24
C TYR A 108 7.31 12.37 10.99
N ARG A 109 6.23 11.84 11.57
CA ARG A 109 5.24 12.62 12.35
C ARG A 109 5.85 13.18 13.63
N THR A 110 6.75 12.43 14.28
CA THR A 110 7.51 12.93 15.43
C THR A 110 8.38 14.12 15.02
N LEU A 111 9.14 14.03 13.92
CA LEU A 111 9.93 15.15 13.39
C LEU A 111 9.04 16.34 12.97
N TYR A 112 7.89 16.07 12.36
CA TYR A 112 6.96 17.09 11.90
C TYR A 112 6.38 17.91 13.06
N THR A 113 5.97 17.23 14.14
CA THR A 113 5.43 17.86 15.36
C THR A 113 6.51 18.51 16.21
N ALA A 114 7.75 18.05 16.11
CA ALA A 114 8.91 18.63 16.80
C ALA A 114 9.32 20.02 16.28
N ARG A 115 8.78 20.50 15.15
CA ARG A 115 9.11 21.83 14.62
C ARG A 115 8.61 22.94 15.52
N ILE A 116 9.54 23.76 16.02
CA ILE A 116 9.22 24.80 17.01
C ILE A 116 8.97 26.20 16.39
N HIS A 117 9.29 26.37 15.11
CA HIS A 117 8.95 27.56 14.32
C HIS A 117 8.76 27.20 12.84
N THR A 118 8.10 28.08 12.07
CA THR A 118 7.69 27.81 10.68
C THR A 118 8.83 27.73 9.66
N SER A 119 10.02 28.25 10.01
CA SER A 119 11.24 28.12 9.20
C SER A 119 12.09 26.89 9.53
N ALA A 120 11.66 26.05 10.48
CA ALA A 120 12.27 24.72 10.67
C ALA A 120 12.03 23.85 9.43
N ALA A 121 12.87 22.83 9.21
CA ALA A 121 12.92 22.01 7.99
C ALA A 121 11.55 21.77 7.32
N THR A 122 11.51 21.90 6.00
CA THR A 122 10.31 21.71 5.19
C THR A 122 9.94 20.23 5.15
N LEU A 123 9.06 19.81 6.05
CA LEU A 123 8.40 18.50 6.02
C LEU A 123 7.00 18.69 5.43
N ASP A 124 6.73 18.03 4.30
CA ASP A 124 5.45 18.03 3.59
C ASP A 124 4.79 16.64 3.61
N LEU A 125 3.81 16.47 4.51
CA LEU A 125 3.08 15.22 4.70
C LEU A 125 2.27 14.80 3.47
N ASN A 126 1.71 15.75 2.72
CA ASN A 126 0.71 15.44 1.71
C ASN A 126 1.35 14.90 0.43
N ASN A 127 2.49 15.46 0.04
CA ASN A 127 3.19 15.04 -1.16
C ASN A 127 3.92 13.70 -0.95
N LEU A 128 4.47 13.44 0.24
CA LEU A 128 5.25 12.23 0.50
C LEU A 128 4.43 10.94 0.33
N ASP A 129 3.19 10.89 0.86
CA ASP A 129 2.35 9.70 0.76
C ASP A 129 1.95 9.40 -0.70
N SER A 130 1.56 10.44 -1.44
CA SER A 130 1.20 10.32 -2.86
C SER A 130 2.39 9.88 -3.70
N GLU A 131 3.57 10.46 -3.47
CA GLU A 131 4.81 10.06 -4.15
C GLU A 131 5.19 8.60 -3.82
N TRP A 132 5.05 8.19 -2.56
CA TRP A 132 5.40 6.83 -2.15
C TRP A 132 4.46 5.80 -2.78
N TYR A 133 3.17 6.14 -2.86
CA TYR A 133 2.16 5.34 -3.53
C TYR A 133 2.39 5.26 -5.05
N ASN A 134 2.52 6.40 -5.74
CA ASN A 134 2.61 6.50 -7.21
C ASN A 134 3.86 5.81 -7.79
N ASN A 135 4.88 5.56 -6.97
CA ASN A 135 6.09 4.88 -7.40
C ASN A 135 5.99 3.34 -7.30
N ARG A 136 4.94 2.79 -6.67
CA ARG A 136 4.69 1.34 -6.54
C ARG A 136 4.22 0.74 -7.87
N GLN A 137 4.72 -0.45 -8.19
CA GLN A 137 4.32 -1.24 -9.35
C GLN A 137 4.91 -2.65 -9.23
N PRO A 138 4.43 -3.64 -10.01
CA PRO A 138 4.97 -4.99 -9.95
C PRO A 138 6.45 -5.05 -10.30
N GLY A 139 7.21 -5.91 -9.60
CA GLY A 139 8.65 -6.07 -9.80
C GLY A 139 9.50 -4.88 -9.30
N ARG A 140 8.95 -4.02 -8.44
CA ARG A 140 9.68 -2.87 -7.87
C ARG A 140 9.52 -2.79 -6.35
N ILE A 141 10.65 -2.77 -5.65
CA ILE A 141 10.72 -2.42 -4.23
C ILE A 141 10.94 -0.91 -4.14
N THR A 142 9.87 -0.16 -3.87
CA THR A 142 9.92 1.29 -3.69
C THR A 142 10.25 1.63 -2.24
N LEU A 143 11.35 2.33 -2.03
CA LEU A 143 11.81 2.78 -0.72
C LEU A 143 11.46 4.25 -0.48
N ALA A 144 11.26 4.60 0.78
CA ALA A 144 11.40 5.95 1.29
C ALA A 144 12.53 6.00 2.32
N GLY A 145 13.20 7.14 2.41
CA GLY A 145 14.35 7.33 3.27
C GLY A 145 14.35 8.70 3.93
N MET A 146 14.92 8.78 5.12
CA MET A 146 15.14 10.04 5.79
C MET A 146 16.46 10.08 6.57
N TYR A 147 17.07 11.26 6.59
CA TYR A 147 18.17 11.57 7.50
C TYR A 147 18.01 12.97 8.07
N PHE A 148 17.74 13.07 9.37
CA PHE A 148 17.54 14.34 10.05
C PHE A 148 18.42 14.48 11.28
N GLN A 149 18.88 15.71 11.51
CA GLN A 149 19.35 16.14 12.82
C GLN A 149 18.26 16.92 13.54
N TYR A 150 18.09 16.62 14.83
CA TYR A 150 17.12 17.29 15.70
C TYR A 150 17.73 17.56 17.07
N ALA A 151 17.16 18.53 17.78
CA ALA A 151 17.57 18.87 19.13
C ALA A 151 16.72 18.13 20.16
N ARG A 152 17.31 17.88 21.32
CA ARG A 152 16.60 17.61 22.58
C ARG A 152 17.30 18.31 23.73
N PHE A 153 16.61 18.51 24.84
CA PHE A 153 17.27 18.95 26.06
C PHE A 153 18.27 17.91 26.53
N ARG A 154 19.43 18.39 27.00
CA ARG A 154 20.37 17.54 27.71
C ARG A 154 19.72 17.01 28.98
N ASN A 155 20.05 15.77 29.35
CA ASN A 155 19.58 15.17 30.61
C ASN A 155 19.99 15.99 31.85
N ASP A 156 21.11 16.73 31.76
CA ASP A 156 21.64 17.58 32.82
C ASP A 156 21.25 19.06 32.66
N ALA A 157 20.35 19.44 31.74
CA ALA A 157 20.11 20.85 31.41
C ALA A 157 19.71 21.70 32.63
N VAL A 158 18.89 21.15 33.53
CA VAL A 158 18.47 21.85 34.76
C VAL A 158 19.56 21.81 35.82
N SER A 159 20.15 20.64 36.09
CA SER A 159 21.18 20.48 37.13
C SER A 159 22.48 21.22 36.80
N ALA A 160 22.80 21.36 35.52
CA ALA A 160 23.94 22.13 35.02
C ALA A 160 23.63 23.63 34.82
N ASN A 161 22.47 24.12 35.30
CA ASN A 161 22.05 25.52 35.23
C ASN A 161 22.01 26.10 33.79
N LYS A 162 21.61 25.28 32.82
CA LYS A 162 21.42 25.65 31.40
C LYS A 162 19.95 25.96 31.07
N LEU A 163 19.02 25.45 31.87
CA LEU A 163 17.58 25.62 31.73
C LEU A 163 16.96 25.80 33.13
N THR A 164 15.84 26.51 33.23
CA THR A 164 15.06 26.57 34.48
C THR A 164 13.58 26.46 34.23
N ILE A 165 12.90 25.84 35.19
CA ILE A 165 11.45 25.71 35.21
C ILE A 165 10.91 26.74 36.19
N SER A 166 10.02 27.61 35.73
CA SER A 166 9.35 28.63 36.55
C SER A 166 7.88 28.69 36.18
N ASN A 167 6.99 28.45 37.14
CA ASN A 167 5.53 28.42 36.94
C ASN A 167 5.12 27.53 35.75
N GLU A 168 5.62 26.29 35.71
CA GLU A 168 5.43 25.30 34.63
C GLU A 168 6.00 25.68 33.26
N LYS A 169 6.77 26.78 33.16
CA LYS A 169 7.39 27.22 31.92
C LYS A 169 8.88 27.00 31.90
N LEU A 170 9.39 26.65 30.73
CA LEU A 170 10.82 26.50 30.45
C LEU A 170 11.42 27.88 30.14
N VAL A 171 12.53 28.22 30.79
CA VAL A 171 13.20 29.52 30.68
C VAL A 171 14.69 29.31 30.42
N ASP A 172 15.21 29.94 29.38
CA ASP A 172 16.64 29.97 29.05
C ASP A 172 17.48 30.54 30.20
N LYS A 173 18.70 30.01 30.36
CA LYS A 173 19.66 30.53 31.35
C LYS A 173 20.79 31.33 30.71
N TYR A 174 21.20 32.33 31.48
CA TYR A 174 22.31 33.21 31.17
C TYR A 174 23.27 33.28 32.35
N VAL A 175 24.56 33.10 32.09
CA VAL A 175 25.65 33.28 33.07
C VAL A 175 26.52 34.41 32.58
N SER A 176 26.61 35.49 33.35
CA SER A 176 27.34 36.71 32.97
C SER A 176 26.95 37.27 31.60
N GLY A 177 25.66 37.18 31.24
CA GLY A 177 25.13 37.62 29.95
C GLY A 177 25.31 36.63 28.79
N ALA A 178 26.03 35.53 28.99
CA ALA A 178 26.18 34.48 27.98
C ALA A 178 25.08 33.43 28.08
N TRP A 179 24.36 33.19 26.98
CA TRP A 179 23.35 32.14 26.89
C TRP A 179 23.97 30.75 27.11
N GLN A 180 23.33 29.94 27.94
CA GLN A 180 23.78 28.61 28.29
C GLN A 180 23.04 27.57 27.45
N ASN A 181 23.71 26.98 26.46
CA ASN A 181 23.07 26.00 25.57
C ASN A 181 22.55 24.78 26.36
N PRO A 182 21.22 24.56 26.42
CA PRO A 182 20.62 23.42 27.10
C PRO A 182 20.40 22.22 26.16
N TYR A 183 20.68 22.37 24.86
CA TYR A 183 20.36 21.37 23.84
C TYR A 183 21.57 20.46 23.56
N GLN A 184 21.25 19.23 23.17
CA GLN A 184 22.14 18.33 22.42
C GLN A 184 21.50 18.01 21.08
N VAL A 185 22.33 17.77 20.06
CA VAL A 185 21.89 17.39 18.72
C VAL A 185 22.00 15.89 18.59
N GLU A 186 20.92 15.26 18.15
CA GLU A 186 20.83 13.86 17.83
C GLU A 186 20.54 13.69 16.34
N SER A 187 20.72 12.48 15.83
CA SER A 187 20.41 12.12 14.45
C SER A 187 19.33 11.04 14.42
N VAL A 188 18.61 10.97 13.30
CA VAL A 188 17.80 9.82 12.91
C VAL A 188 18.11 9.47 11.46
N PHE A 189 18.32 8.17 11.20
CA PHE A 189 18.45 7.61 9.87
C PHE A 189 17.50 6.42 9.76
N ALA A 190 16.56 6.50 8.82
CA ALA A 190 15.54 5.48 8.63
C ALA A 190 15.22 5.30 7.14
N MET A 191 15.04 4.05 6.74
CA MET A 191 14.79 3.65 5.35
C MET A 191 13.75 2.53 5.38
N ALA A 192 12.65 2.68 4.65
CA ALA A 192 11.54 1.74 4.67
C ALA A 192 11.07 1.38 3.25
N PRO A 193 10.68 0.11 3.02
CA PRO A 193 9.93 -0.27 1.84
C PRO A 193 8.47 0.19 1.94
N ALA A 194 7.82 0.42 0.80
CA ALA A 194 6.42 0.83 0.71
C ALA A 194 5.46 -0.20 1.32
N THR A 195 5.83 -1.49 1.23
CA THR A 195 5.07 -2.62 1.77
C THR A 195 6.04 -3.67 2.31
N LYS A 196 5.50 -4.69 2.98
CA LYS A 196 6.28 -5.82 3.51
C LYS A 196 6.39 -6.98 2.55
N VAL A 197 5.60 -7.02 1.48
CA VAL A 197 5.48 -8.21 0.62
C VAL A 197 5.69 -7.81 -0.83
N TYR A 198 6.53 -8.57 -1.55
CA TYR A 198 6.76 -8.39 -2.98
C TYR A 198 6.73 -9.74 -3.70
N GLU A 199 6.26 -9.75 -4.95
CA GLU A 199 6.13 -10.96 -5.76
C GLU A 199 7.24 -11.04 -6.81
N GLY A 200 7.87 -12.22 -6.90
CA GLY A 200 8.90 -12.53 -7.91
C GLY A 200 10.33 -12.37 -7.40
N LEU A 201 11.23 -13.22 -7.86
CA LEU A 201 12.63 -13.21 -7.42
C LEU A 201 13.46 -12.04 -7.99
N THR A 202 13.03 -11.45 -9.10
CA THR A 202 13.70 -10.29 -9.72
C THR A 202 12.96 -9.01 -9.39
N GLN A 203 13.65 -8.06 -8.75
CA GLN A 203 13.11 -6.78 -8.31
C GLN A 203 13.98 -5.61 -8.76
N GLN A 204 13.36 -4.46 -8.94
CA GLN A 204 14.03 -3.17 -9.05
C GLN A 204 13.91 -2.43 -7.71
N LEU A 205 15.00 -2.35 -6.96
CA LEU A 205 15.06 -1.57 -5.74
C LEU A 205 15.26 -0.09 -6.09
N LEU A 206 14.32 0.78 -5.70
CA LEU A 206 14.33 2.18 -6.08
C LEU A 206 14.06 3.07 -4.85
N LEU A 207 14.93 4.05 -4.62
CA LEU A 207 14.65 5.20 -3.76
C LEU A 207 14.34 6.39 -4.68
N PRO A 208 13.07 6.78 -4.93
CA PRO A 208 12.75 7.97 -5.69
C PRO A 208 13.33 9.23 -5.05
N THR A 209 13.76 10.21 -5.86
CA THR A 209 14.35 11.47 -5.36
C THR A 209 13.41 12.23 -4.43
N ALA A 210 12.10 12.21 -4.72
CA ALA A 210 11.08 12.85 -3.89
C ALA A 210 10.83 12.13 -2.56
N LEU A 211 11.36 10.93 -2.35
CA LEU A 211 11.21 10.14 -1.13
C LEU A 211 12.50 10.06 -0.31
N TRP A 212 13.50 10.89 -0.63
CA TRP A 212 14.72 11.05 0.15
C TRP A 212 14.71 12.38 0.91
N GLU A 213 14.30 12.31 2.17
CA GLU A 213 14.04 13.47 3.01
C GLU A 213 15.23 13.79 3.94
N SER A 214 15.73 15.03 3.93
CA SER A 214 16.82 15.40 4.83
C SER A 214 16.95 16.90 5.07
N ASN A 215 17.26 17.29 6.31
CA ASN A 215 17.76 18.64 6.62
C ASN A 215 19.31 18.74 6.62
N GLU A 216 20.01 17.63 6.37
CA GLU A 216 21.47 17.51 6.41
C GLU A 216 22.05 16.89 5.13
N ILE A 217 21.37 17.04 3.99
CA ILE A 217 21.78 16.42 2.71
C ILE A 217 23.22 16.76 2.32
N GLY A 218 23.67 17.98 2.62
CA GLY A 218 25.04 18.44 2.34
C GLY A 218 26.12 17.77 3.19
N SER A 219 25.75 16.98 4.21
CA SER A 219 26.69 16.18 5.01
C SER A 219 26.79 14.72 4.55
N VAL A 220 25.93 14.29 3.62
CA VAL A 220 25.89 12.93 3.10
C VAL A 220 26.95 12.76 2.00
N SER A 221 27.80 11.75 2.14
CA SER A 221 28.80 11.35 1.14
C SER A 221 28.24 10.27 0.21
N SER A 222 27.65 9.21 0.77
CA SER A 222 27.03 8.14 -0.02
C SER A 222 25.95 7.40 0.79
N LEU A 223 25.03 6.77 0.05
CA LEU A 223 24.05 5.83 0.58
C LEU A 223 24.28 4.47 -0.09
N GLU A 224 24.32 3.42 0.72
CA GLU A 224 24.55 2.05 0.28
C GLU A 224 23.47 1.13 0.83
N VAL A 225 23.19 0.05 0.11
CA VAL A 225 22.22 -0.97 0.49
C VAL A 225 22.78 -2.37 0.27
N ASP A 226 22.67 -3.22 1.29
CA ASP A 226 22.68 -4.68 1.15
C ASP A 226 21.21 -5.11 1.03
N ALA A 227 20.84 -5.58 -0.16
CA ALA A 227 19.45 -5.90 -0.48
C ALA A 227 19.03 -7.30 0.01
N GLY A 228 19.90 -8.04 0.70
CA GLY A 228 19.62 -9.41 1.15
C GLY A 228 19.63 -10.43 0.00
N ASP A 229 20.27 -10.11 -1.12
CA ASP A 229 20.41 -10.97 -2.32
C ASP A 229 21.77 -11.68 -2.40
N GLY A 230 22.61 -11.56 -1.36
CA GLY A 230 23.94 -12.17 -1.31
C GLY A 230 25.03 -11.36 -2.02
N MET A 231 24.73 -10.18 -2.55
CA MET A 231 25.71 -9.29 -3.20
C MET A 231 26.38 -8.29 -2.24
N GLY A 232 25.90 -8.20 -0.99
CA GLY A 232 26.41 -7.25 0.01
C GLY A 232 26.06 -5.80 -0.33
N PHE A 233 26.75 -4.86 0.34
CA PHE A 233 26.51 -3.43 0.18
C PHE A 233 26.88 -2.92 -1.22
N ARG A 234 25.92 -2.29 -1.88
CA ARG A 234 26.05 -1.61 -3.17
C ARG A 234 25.59 -0.16 -3.05
N ILE A 235 26.19 0.74 -3.83
CA ILE A 235 25.78 2.15 -3.86
C ILE A 235 24.33 2.25 -4.36
N MET A 236 23.53 3.05 -3.67
CA MET A 236 22.17 3.39 -4.04
C MET A 236 22.06 4.91 -4.20
N SER A 237 21.75 5.35 -5.41
CA SER A 237 21.53 6.77 -5.72
C SER A 237 20.05 7.05 -5.85
N ALA A 238 19.56 8.13 -5.23
CA ALA A 238 18.17 8.53 -5.35
C ALA A 238 17.80 8.76 -6.84
N GLY A 239 16.67 8.22 -7.26
CA GLY A 239 16.17 8.23 -8.64
C GLY A 239 16.80 7.18 -9.58
N GLN A 240 17.71 6.33 -9.10
CA GLN A 240 18.31 5.25 -9.89
C GLN A 240 17.88 3.89 -9.34
N ALA A 241 17.32 3.04 -10.22
CA ALA A 241 16.93 1.69 -9.85
C ALA A 241 18.15 0.76 -9.77
N LEU A 242 18.19 -0.06 -8.73
CA LEU A 242 19.16 -1.13 -8.53
C LEU A 242 18.49 -2.48 -8.80
N SER A 243 19.01 -3.24 -9.76
CA SER A 243 18.51 -4.60 -10.02
C SER A 243 18.92 -5.55 -8.90
N VAL A 244 17.94 -6.28 -8.37
CA VAL A 244 18.09 -7.24 -7.27
C VAL A 244 17.51 -8.57 -7.72
N VAL A 245 18.26 -9.66 -7.51
CA VAL A 245 17.82 -11.01 -7.87
C VAL A 245 18.00 -11.90 -6.65
N TYR A 246 16.88 -12.30 -6.05
CA TYR A 246 16.87 -13.16 -4.88
C TYR A 246 17.05 -14.64 -5.29
N PRO A 247 17.90 -15.40 -4.58
CA PRO A 247 18.10 -16.82 -4.88
C PRO A 247 16.90 -17.69 -4.48
N ASP A 248 16.10 -17.20 -3.53
CA ASP A 248 14.96 -17.90 -2.95
C ASP A 248 13.90 -16.91 -2.44
N THR A 249 12.70 -17.44 -2.21
CA THR A 249 11.59 -16.71 -1.58
C THR A 249 11.78 -16.58 -0.07
N GLY A 250 10.82 -15.95 0.58
CA GLY A 250 10.81 -15.71 2.01
C GLY A 250 11.42 -14.36 2.39
N ARG A 251 11.62 -14.23 3.69
CA ARG A 251 12.08 -13.02 4.36
C ARG A 251 13.48 -12.59 3.92
N LYS A 252 13.64 -11.30 3.61
CA LYS A 252 14.90 -10.62 3.29
C LYS A 252 15.04 -9.40 4.19
N GLU A 253 16.22 -9.26 4.79
CA GLU A 253 16.60 -8.06 5.53
C GLU A 253 17.33 -7.11 4.57
N LEU A 254 16.84 -5.89 4.44
CA LEU A 254 17.52 -4.82 3.70
C LEU A 254 18.32 -3.99 4.71
N LYS A 255 19.64 -3.92 4.54
CA LYS A 255 20.52 -3.12 5.41
C LYS A 255 21.00 -1.91 4.65
N TYR A 256 20.93 -0.76 5.29
CA TYR A 256 21.30 0.53 4.70
C TYR A 256 22.46 1.12 5.47
N ARG A 257 23.39 1.74 4.74
CA ARG A 257 24.52 2.46 5.31
C ARG A 257 24.62 3.84 4.70
N LEU A 258 24.50 4.87 5.54
CA LEU A 258 24.66 6.27 5.18
C LEU A 258 26.04 6.73 5.62
N ASN A 259 26.93 7.00 4.67
CA ASN A 259 28.26 7.51 4.95
C ASN A 259 28.24 9.03 4.90
N LEU A 260 28.73 9.68 5.95
CA LEU A 260 28.83 11.13 6.05
C LEU A 260 30.22 11.62 5.63
N ILE A 261 30.31 12.88 5.20
CA ILE A 261 31.57 13.51 4.76
C ILE A 261 32.63 13.51 5.87
N ASN A 262 32.21 13.54 7.13
CA ASN A 262 33.12 13.51 8.29
C ASN A 262 33.67 12.11 8.61
N GLY A 263 33.37 11.09 7.81
CA GLY A 263 33.81 9.71 8.00
C GLY A 263 32.94 8.87 8.94
N THR A 264 31.87 9.43 9.50
CA THR A 264 30.88 8.67 10.29
C THR A 264 29.96 7.89 9.37
N SER A 265 29.64 6.64 9.73
CA SER A 265 28.62 5.84 9.04
C SER A 265 27.44 5.60 9.97
N LEU A 266 26.23 5.84 9.48
CA LEU A 266 24.97 5.49 10.15
C LEU A 266 24.35 4.28 9.46
N ILE A 267 23.69 3.41 10.23
CA ILE A 267 23.06 2.19 9.72
C ILE A 267 21.57 2.11 10.07
N SER A 268 20.77 1.59 9.14
CA SER A 268 19.34 1.31 9.32
C SER A 268 19.03 -0.04 8.68
N HIS A 269 17.91 -0.65 9.03
CA HIS A 269 17.44 -1.85 8.35
C HIS A 269 15.91 -1.91 8.25
N SER A 270 15.44 -2.67 7.28
CA SER A 270 14.03 -3.00 7.08
C SER A 270 13.91 -4.48 6.69
N GLU A 271 12.68 -4.97 6.69
CA GLU A 271 12.38 -6.37 6.34
C GLU A 271 11.30 -6.41 5.27
N ILE A 272 11.50 -7.29 4.29
CA ILE A 272 10.51 -7.62 3.27
C ILE A 272 10.37 -9.14 3.18
N ASP A 273 9.27 -9.61 2.60
CA ASP A 273 8.99 -11.00 2.27
C ASP A 273 8.84 -11.12 0.75
N ILE A 274 9.77 -11.84 0.12
CA ILE A 274 9.71 -12.13 -1.31
C ILE A 274 8.88 -13.39 -1.50
N ARG A 275 7.69 -13.26 -2.07
CA ARG A 275 6.85 -14.40 -2.42
C ARG A 275 7.17 -14.84 -3.84
N SER A 276 6.93 -16.12 -4.11
CA SER A 276 6.90 -16.60 -5.49
C SER A 276 5.87 -15.76 -6.22
N ALA A 277 6.26 -15.18 -7.36
CA ALA A 277 5.24 -14.91 -8.36
C ALA A 277 4.64 -16.27 -8.75
N ASP A 278 3.35 -16.35 -9.06
CA ASP A 278 2.80 -17.62 -9.56
C ASP A 278 3.56 -18.13 -10.79
N ASP A 279 4.20 -17.23 -11.55
CA ASP A 279 5.15 -17.56 -12.63
C ASP A 279 6.37 -18.37 -12.17
N ASP A 280 6.95 -18.08 -11.00
CA ASP A 280 8.14 -18.76 -10.45
C ASP A 280 7.79 -20.16 -9.89
N LEU A 281 6.57 -20.32 -9.35
CA LEU A 281 6.04 -21.62 -8.91
C LEU A 281 5.68 -22.54 -10.09
N LEU A 282 5.24 -21.95 -11.20
CA LEU A 282 4.84 -22.67 -12.42
C LEU A 282 6.03 -22.98 -13.35
N THR A 283 7.07 -22.14 -13.41
CA THR A 283 8.30 -22.41 -14.19
C THR A 283 9.11 -23.57 -13.64
N LEU A 284 9.03 -23.87 -12.33
CA LEU A 284 9.60 -25.09 -11.74
C LEU A 284 8.85 -26.37 -12.16
N LEU A 285 7.66 -26.24 -12.78
CA LEU A 285 6.77 -27.36 -13.13
C LEU A 285 6.54 -27.55 -14.64
N SER A 286 6.99 -26.63 -15.50
CA SER A 286 6.70 -26.68 -16.94
C SER A 286 7.96 -26.75 -17.80
N GLY A 287 8.32 -27.96 -18.24
CA GLY A 287 9.09 -28.16 -19.47
C GLY A 287 8.15 -27.98 -20.66
N ASP A 288 8.45 -26.99 -21.50
CA ASP A 288 7.91 -26.72 -22.85
C ASP A 288 6.40 -26.99 -23.11
N ASN A 289 5.62 -25.88 -23.24
CA ASN A 289 4.28 -25.68 -23.88
C ASN A 289 3.04 -25.57 -22.94
N PRO A 290 1.89 -24.99 -23.38
CA PRO A 290 1.54 -23.60 -23.69
C PRO A 290 0.61 -22.95 -22.63
N CYS A 291 0.87 -21.70 -22.24
CA CYS A 291 -0.03 -20.83 -21.45
C CYS A 291 -0.48 -21.38 -20.08
N HIS A 292 0.46 -21.62 -19.16
CA HIS A 292 0.12 -21.81 -17.74
C HIS A 292 -0.28 -20.51 -17.04
N LEU A 293 0.30 -19.39 -17.48
CA LEU A 293 -0.09 -18.03 -17.15
C LEU A 293 -0.05 -17.19 -18.42
N CYS A 294 -1.13 -16.48 -18.74
CA CYS A 294 -1.16 -15.57 -19.89
C CYS A 294 -1.91 -14.30 -19.56
N GLN A 295 -1.40 -13.18 -20.05
CA GLN A 295 -2.21 -11.97 -20.16
C GLN A 295 -3.17 -12.09 -21.34
N VAL A 296 -4.43 -11.72 -21.12
CA VAL A 296 -5.48 -11.66 -22.13
C VAL A 296 -5.97 -10.22 -22.22
N THR A 297 -6.20 -9.73 -23.43
CA THR A 297 -6.79 -8.41 -23.69
C THR A 297 -8.08 -8.62 -24.46
N ALA A 298 -9.17 -8.04 -24.00
CA ALA A 298 -10.45 -8.09 -24.70
C ALA A 298 -10.30 -7.52 -26.12
N THR A 299 -10.93 -8.16 -27.10
CA THR A 299 -10.95 -7.67 -28.49
C THR A 299 -12.09 -6.70 -28.78
N GLU A 300 -13.10 -6.66 -27.90
CA GLU A 300 -14.22 -5.71 -27.96
C GLU A 300 -14.06 -4.63 -26.88
N PRO A 301 -14.21 -3.35 -27.22
CA PRO A 301 -14.23 -2.29 -26.24
C PRO A 301 -15.63 -2.11 -25.65
N TYR A 302 -15.69 -1.62 -24.41
CA TYR A 302 -16.92 -1.09 -23.83
C TYR A 302 -16.67 0.34 -23.34
N LEU A 303 -17.48 1.29 -23.80
CA LEU A 303 -17.24 2.74 -23.63
C LEU A 303 -15.85 3.19 -24.11
N GLY A 304 -15.37 2.64 -25.24
CA GLY A 304 -14.12 3.03 -25.88
C GLY A 304 -12.84 2.50 -25.22
N GLN A 305 -12.94 1.64 -24.21
CA GLN A 305 -11.79 1.05 -23.52
C GLN A 305 -11.86 -0.49 -23.55
N TYR A 306 -10.68 -1.13 -23.53
CA TYR A 306 -10.52 -2.58 -23.57
C TYR A 306 -10.11 -3.10 -22.19
N ALA A 307 -10.80 -4.12 -21.70
CA ALA A 307 -10.41 -4.80 -20.47
C ALA A 307 -9.19 -5.71 -20.69
N GLN A 308 -8.42 -5.88 -19.63
CA GLN A 308 -7.24 -6.73 -19.58
C GLN A 308 -7.27 -7.58 -18.31
N GLY A 309 -6.66 -8.76 -18.36
CA GLY A 309 -6.48 -9.60 -17.20
C GLY A 309 -5.53 -10.75 -17.47
N TYR A 310 -5.46 -11.67 -16.54
CA TYR A 310 -4.61 -12.84 -16.59
C TYR A 310 -5.46 -14.10 -16.50
N ILE A 311 -5.01 -15.16 -17.17
CA ILE A 311 -5.55 -16.50 -16.98
C ILE A 311 -4.44 -17.42 -16.48
N ARG A 312 -4.78 -18.26 -15.50
CA ARG A 312 -3.93 -19.36 -15.05
C ARG A 312 -4.59 -20.69 -15.35
N ILE A 313 -3.84 -21.63 -15.93
CA ILE A 313 -4.36 -22.94 -16.32
C ILE A 313 -3.68 -24.05 -15.52
N LYS A 314 -4.50 -24.79 -14.78
CA LYS A 314 -4.15 -26.08 -14.21
C LYS A 314 -4.83 -27.19 -14.99
N TYR A 315 -4.03 -27.96 -15.72
CA TYR A 315 -4.53 -29.11 -16.47
C TYR A 315 -4.81 -30.30 -15.55
N ALA A 316 -5.87 -31.04 -15.83
CA ALA A 316 -6.16 -32.30 -15.14
C ALA A 316 -5.27 -33.45 -15.64
N ASN A 317 -4.56 -33.26 -16.75
CA ASN A 317 -3.81 -34.29 -17.46
C ASN A 317 -2.33 -33.92 -17.68
N PRO A 318 -1.41 -34.91 -17.62
CA PRO A 318 0.02 -34.68 -17.80
C PRO A 318 0.47 -34.16 -19.18
N ASP A 319 -0.36 -34.30 -20.22
CA ASP A 319 -0.02 -33.85 -21.58
C ASP A 319 -0.43 -32.40 -21.87
N ASN A 320 -0.86 -31.64 -20.85
CA ASN A 320 -1.19 -30.22 -20.90
C ASN A 320 -2.16 -29.83 -22.04
N LYS A 321 -3.14 -30.70 -22.36
CA LYS A 321 -4.20 -30.37 -23.31
C LYS A 321 -5.49 -30.02 -22.59
N LEU A 322 -6.14 -28.96 -23.07
CA LEU A 322 -7.41 -28.47 -22.56
C LEU A 322 -8.57 -29.33 -23.09
N ARG A 323 -9.20 -30.12 -22.24
CA ARG A 323 -10.23 -31.11 -22.59
C ARG A 323 -11.57 -30.87 -21.92
N ASN A 324 -11.58 -30.50 -20.65
CA ASN A 324 -12.80 -30.29 -19.88
C ASN A 324 -12.70 -28.98 -19.08
N PRO A 325 -12.98 -27.82 -19.71
CA PRO A 325 -12.71 -26.52 -19.10
C PRO A 325 -13.64 -26.18 -17.93
N LEU A 326 -13.04 -25.78 -16.81
CA LEU A 326 -13.70 -25.09 -15.70
C LEU A 326 -13.13 -23.67 -15.61
N ILE A 327 -13.86 -22.68 -16.11
CA ILE A 327 -13.46 -21.28 -16.03
C ILE A 327 -13.94 -20.72 -14.69
N VAL A 328 -13.03 -20.23 -13.85
CA VAL A 328 -13.31 -19.59 -12.57
C VAL A 328 -12.99 -18.12 -12.69
N VAL A 329 -14.00 -17.27 -12.55
CA VAL A 329 -13.90 -15.82 -12.70
C VAL A 329 -13.97 -15.19 -11.32
N GLU A 330 -12.89 -14.50 -10.93
CA GLU A 330 -12.75 -13.91 -9.60
C GLU A 330 -13.73 -12.76 -9.32
N GLY A 331 -13.73 -12.32 -8.06
CA GLY A 331 -14.60 -11.28 -7.54
C GLY A 331 -14.17 -9.85 -7.85
N PHE A 332 -14.61 -8.93 -7.01
CA PHE A 332 -14.14 -7.55 -7.03
C PHE A 332 -12.76 -7.51 -6.39
N ASP A 333 -11.76 -7.02 -7.14
CA ASP A 333 -10.39 -6.92 -6.66
C ASP A 333 -9.81 -5.48 -6.79
N PRO A 334 -9.74 -4.71 -5.69
CA PRO A 334 -9.14 -3.39 -5.66
C PRO A 334 -7.62 -3.39 -5.46
N TYR A 335 -6.94 -4.55 -5.45
CA TYR A 335 -5.51 -4.61 -5.13
C TYR A 335 -4.63 -3.78 -6.05
N HIS A 336 -4.96 -3.65 -7.34
CA HIS A 336 -4.22 -2.75 -8.23
C HIS A 336 -4.21 -1.28 -7.76
N ILE A 337 -5.12 -0.90 -6.85
CA ILE A 337 -5.19 0.40 -6.16
C ILE A 337 -4.63 0.32 -4.73
N LEU A 338 -4.85 -0.78 -4.00
CA LEU A 338 -4.41 -0.85 -2.59
C LEU A 338 -2.93 -1.27 -2.47
N GLU A 339 -2.54 -2.21 -3.32
CA GLU A 339 -1.21 -2.83 -3.40
C GLU A 339 -0.75 -2.92 -4.87
N PRO A 340 -0.41 -1.78 -5.51
CA PRO A 340 -0.02 -1.74 -6.93
C PRO A 340 1.20 -2.61 -7.28
N GLU A 341 1.99 -3.01 -6.29
CA GLU A 341 3.09 -3.97 -6.44
C GLU A 341 2.66 -5.43 -6.62
N SER A 342 1.44 -5.80 -6.20
CA SER A 342 0.91 -7.13 -6.45
C SER A 342 0.37 -7.21 -7.87
N LYS A 343 0.86 -8.20 -8.62
CA LYS A 343 0.51 -8.33 -10.03
C LYS A 343 -0.88 -8.92 -10.24
N PHE A 344 -1.33 -9.73 -9.30
CA PHE A 344 -2.51 -10.58 -9.44
C PHE A 344 -3.56 -10.36 -8.36
N GLY A 345 -3.31 -9.45 -7.42
CA GLY A 345 -4.24 -9.14 -6.36
C GLY A 345 -4.33 -10.18 -5.25
N ASP A 346 -5.45 -10.18 -4.54
CA ASP A 346 -5.64 -11.01 -3.32
C ASP A 346 -6.26 -12.37 -3.66
N ASP A 347 -7.14 -12.42 -4.66
CA ASP A 347 -7.92 -13.60 -5.03
C ASP A 347 -7.14 -14.51 -5.99
N LEU A 348 -6.11 -15.19 -5.47
CA LEU A 348 -5.27 -16.08 -6.28
C LEU A 348 -5.89 -17.47 -6.53
N MET A 349 -5.51 -18.11 -7.64
CA MET A 349 -5.83 -19.52 -7.92
C MET A 349 -5.45 -20.44 -6.76
N VAL A 350 -4.35 -20.16 -6.06
CA VAL A 350 -3.93 -20.94 -4.88
C VAL A 350 -4.94 -20.87 -3.74
N ASN A 351 -5.62 -19.74 -3.57
CA ASN A 351 -6.66 -19.55 -2.55
C ASN A 351 -7.90 -20.36 -2.92
N PHE A 352 -8.28 -20.35 -4.20
CA PHE A 352 -9.34 -21.23 -4.71
C PHE A 352 -9.02 -22.71 -4.44
N GLU A 353 -7.80 -23.16 -4.74
CA GLU A 353 -7.36 -24.53 -4.48
C GLU A 353 -7.30 -24.88 -2.99
N ALA A 354 -6.82 -23.95 -2.16
CA ALA A 354 -6.80 -24.10 -0.72
C ALA A 354 -8.24 -24.26 -0.18
N ASN A 355 -9.18 -23.47 -0.68
CA ASN A 355 -10.59 -23.57 -0.31
C ASN A 355 -11.23 -24.89 -0.75
N LEU A 356 -10.82 -25.46 -1.90
CA LEU A 356 -11.26 -26.80 -2.29
C LEU A 356 -10.84 -27.87 -1.28
N ASN A 357 -9.72 -27.72 -0.56
CA ASN A 357 -9.30 -28.66 0.48
C ASN A 357 -10.30 -28.77 1.65
N ASN A 358 -11.19 -27.80 1.83
CA ASN A 358 -12.27 -27.87 2.81
C ASN A 358 -13.35 -28.92 2.45
N SER A 359 -13.33 -29.45 1.23
CA SER A 359 -14.21 -30.54 0.79
C SER A 359 -13.45 -31.53 -0.07
N VAL A 360 -13.11 -32.69 0.51
CA VAL A 360 -12.39 -33.77 -0.18
C VAL A 360 -13.07 -34.18 -1.48
N ASN A 361 -14.41 -34.24 -1.49
CA ASN A 361 -15.19 -34.63 -2.67
C ASN A 361 -15.11 -33.57 -3.78
N LEU A 362 -15.24 -32.28 -3.45
CA LEU A 362 -15.14 -31.20 -4.44
C LEU A 362 -13.72 -31.10 -4.98
N ARG A 363 -12.71 -31.17 -4.11
CA ARG A 363 -11.32 -31.21 -4.54
C ARG A 363 -11.04 -32.36 -5.49
N SER A 364 -11.50 -33.57 -5.14
CA SER A 364 -11.32 -34.75 -5.99
C SER A 364 -11.99 -34.55 -7.34
N LEU A 365 -13.26 -34.11 -7.35
CA LEU A 365 -13.99 -33.83 -8.58
C LEU A 365 -13.27 -32.82 -9.46
N VAL A 366 -12.93 -31.64 -8.92
CA VAL A 366 -12.29 -30.56 -9.68
C VAL A 366 -10.93 -31.02 -10.22
N ASN A 367 -10.04 -31.50 -9.34
CA ASN A 367 -8.67 -31.83 -9.74
C ASN A 367 -8.56 -33.03 -10.69
N SER A 368 -9.50 -33.98 -10.64
CA SER A 368 -9.44 -35.17 -11.50
C SER A 368 -10.22 -35.03 -12.81
N SER A 369 -11.18 -34.10 -12.86
CA SER A 369 -12.14 -34.05 -13.96
C SER A 369 -12.06 -32.78 -14.80
N TYR A 370 -11.52 -31.68 -14.28
CA TYR A 370 -11.55 -30.40 -14.96
C TYR A 370 -10.16 -29.77 -15.12
N ASP A 371 -9.94 -29.17 -16.28
CA ASP A 371 -8.86 -28.22 -16.49
C ASP A 371 -9.33 -26.86 -15.94
N VAL A 372 -8.72 -26.39 -14.85
CA VAL A 372 -9.12 -25.16 -14.18
C VAL A 372 -8.45 -23.98 -14.89
N ILE A 373 -9.27 -23.04 -15.36
CA ILE A 373 -8.84 -21.76 -15.93
C ILE A 373 -9.28 -20.67 -14.96
N TYR A 374 -8.37 -20.22 -14.10
CA TYR A 374 -8.63 -19.14 -13.18
C TYR A 374 -8.39 -17.79 -13.86
N VAL A 375 -9.30 -16.83 -13.68
CA VAL A 375 -9.27 -15.51 -14.33
C VAL A 375 -9.08 -14.44 -13.28
N ASP A 376 -7.98 -13.71 -13.39
CA ASP A 376 -7.65 -12.54 -12.57
C ASP A 376 -7.82 -11.26 -13.41
N TRP A 377 -8.44 -10.24 -12.85
CA TRP A 377 -8.59 -8.93 -13.46
C TRP A 377 -7.26 -8.18 -13.37
N LYS A 378 -6.91 -7.44 -14.43
CA LYS A 378 -5.89 -6.39 -14.27
C LYS A 378 -6.45 -5.17 -13.55
N ASN A 379 -7.75 -4.92 -13.68
CA ASN A 379 -8.48 -3.88 -12.97
C ASN A 379 -9.81 -4.47 -12.47
N GLY A 380 -9.82 -4.98 -11.23
CA GLY A 380 -11.01 -5.53 -10.59
C GLY A 380 -12.04 -4.48 -10.14
N THR A 381 -11.72 -3.18 -10.29
CA THR A 381 -12.65 -2.06 -10.03
C THR A 381 -13.26 -1.48 -11.30
N ASP A 382 -12.97 -2.07 -12.46
CA ASP A 382 -13.44 -1.57 -13.74
C ASP A 382 -14.96 -1.73 -13.90
N ASP A 383 -15.54 -1.07 -14.91
CA ASP A 383 -16.94 -1.27 -15.26
C ASP A 383 -17.19 -2.77 -15.52
N ILE A 384 -18.16 -3.35 -14.82
CA ILE A 384 -18.48 -4.79 -14.91
C ILE A 384 -18.68 -5.22 -16.37
N ARG A 385 -19.20 -4.34 -17.22
CA ARG A 385 -19.45 -4.60 -18.65
C ARG A 385 -18.16 -4.58 -19.47
N ARG A 386 -17.16 -3.78 -19.08
CA ARG A 386 -15.79 -3.87 -19.62
C ARG A 386 -15.16 -5.19 -19.22
N ASN A 387 -15.20 -5.56 -17.93
CA ASN A 387 -14.69 -6.87 -17.48
C ASN A 387 -15.44 -8.04 -18.14
N ALA A 388 -16.72 -7.90 -18.47
CA ALA A 388 -17.46 -8.88 -19.24
C ALA A 388 -16.92 -9.06 -20.69
N MET A 389 -16.39 -8.01 -21.34
CA MET A 389 -15.70 -8.15 -22.63
C MET A 389 -14.48 -9.06 -22.54
N LEU A 390 -13.74 -9.01 -21.43
CA LEU A 390 -12.62 -9.90 -21.19
C LEU A 390 -13.09 -11.35 -21.01
N VAL A 391 -14.18 -11.58 -20.27
CA VAL A 391 -14.75 -12.93 -20.11
C VAL A 391 -15.15 -13.52 -21.46
N LYS A 392 -15.76 -12.74 -22.36
CA LYS A 392 -16.05 -13.18 -23.73
C LYS A 392 -14.80 -13.63 -24.46
N GLU A 393 -13.74 -12.84 -24.40
CA GLU A 393 -12.47 -13.15 -25.05
C GLU A 393 -11.84 -14.44 -24.49
N ILE A 394 -11.93 -14.64 -23.18
CA ILE A 394 -11.44 -15.86 -22.53
C ILE A 394 -12.26 -17.08 -22.97
N ILE A 395 -13.58 -16.97 -23.08
CA ILE A 395 -14.44 -18.05 -23.59
C ILE A 395 -14.04 -18.41 -25.03
N ARG A 396 -13.85 -17.40 -25.91
CA ARG A 396 -13.37 -17.62 -27.29
C ARG A 396 -12.02 -18.32 -27.32
N LEU A 397 -11.08 -17.84 -26.51
CA LEU A 397 -9.75 -18.40 -26.39
C LEU A 397 -9.80 -19.87 -25.96
N VAL A 398 -10.55 -20.18 -24.91
CA VAL A 398 -10.78 -21.54 -24.40
C VAL A 398 -11.40 -22.42 -25.49
N ASN A 399 -12.46 -21.96 -26.16
CA ASN A 399 -13.13 -22.72 -27.22
C ASN A 399 -12.23 -22.98 -28.43
N SER A 400 -11.34 -22.04 -28.76
CA SER A 400 -10.36 -22.20 -29.84
C SER A 400 -9.28 -23.23 -29.49
N LYS A 401 -8.91 -23.34 -28.21
CA LYS A 401 -7.81 -24.20 -27.72
C LYS A 401 -8.26 -25.58 -27.25
N LYS A 402 -9.53 -25.76 -26.87
CA LYS A 402 -10.01 -27.05 -26.36
C LYS A 402 -9.94 -28.14 -27.44
N VAL A 403 -9.41 -29.30 -27.06
CA VAL A 403 -9.28 -30.49 -27.92
C VAL A 403 -10.43 -31.46 -27.69
N ALA A 404 -10.68 -32.34 -28.66
CA ALA A 404 -11.71 -33.36 -28.53
C ALA A 404 -11.37 -34.38 -27.43
N LEU A 405 -12.40 -34.82 -26.71
CA LEU A 405 -12.36 -35.97 -25.82
C LEU A 405 -12.24 -37.28 -26.62
N ALA A 406 -12.05 -38.41 -25.93
CA ALA A 406 -11.92 -39.72 -26.57
C ALA A 406 -13.12 -40.13 -27.45
N ASN A 407 -14.30 -39.54 -27.22
CA ASN A 407 -15.51 -39.75 -28.00
C ASN A 407 -15.61 -38.84 -29.25
N GLY A 408 -14.58 -38.04 -29.54
CA GLY A 408 -14.54 -37.12 -30.69
C GLY A 408 -15.27 -35.78 -30.49
N LEU A 409 -15.95 -35.58 -29.35
CA LEU A 409 -16.65 -34.33 -29.03
C LEU A 409 -15.77 -33.40 -28.20
N LYS A 410 -15.94 -32.09 -28.35
CA LYS A 410 -15.36 -31.09 -27.44
C LYS A 410 -16.31 -30.90 -26.26
N ALA A 411 -15.78 -30.86 -25.04
CA ALA A 411 -16.58 -30.54 -23.87
C ALA A 411 -17.07 -29.09 -23.93
N ASP A 412 -18.28 -28.85 -23.44
CA ASP A 412 -18.76 -27.51 -23.13
C ASP A 412 -18.11 -27.01 -21.84
N ASN A 413 -17.87 -25.70 -21.79
CA ASN A 413 -17.34 -25.00 -20.64
C ASN A 413 -18.30 -25.10 -19.46
N VAL A 414 -17.73 -25.23 -18.26
CA VAL A 414 -18.38 -24.88 -17.00
C VAL A 414 -17.77 -23.57 -16.53
N ILE A 415 -18.59 -22.61 -16.12
CA ILE A 415 -18.11 -21.31 -15.65
C ILE A 415 -18.63 -21.07 -14.23
N ILE A 416 -17.74 -20.74 -13.30
CA ILE A 416 -18.05 -20.25 -11.97
C ILE A 416 -17.72 -18.77 -11.93
N GLY A 417 -18.70 -17.92 -11.63
CA GLY A 417 -18.47 -16.51 -11.36
C GLY A 417 -18.63 -16.22 -9.88
N ILE A 418 -17.55 -15.78 -9.23
CA ILE A 418 -17.52 -15.49 -7.79
C ILE A 418 -17.82 -14.00 -7.60
N SER A 419 -18.71 -13.66 -6.66
CA SER A 419 -19.01 -12.25 -6.32
C SER A 419 -19.29 -11.41 -7.58
N MET A 420 -18.59 -10.30 -7.80
CA MET A 420 -18.70 -9.48 -9.02
C MET A 420 -18.48 -10.28 -10.32
N GLY A 421 -17.60 -11.29 -10.34
CA GLY A 421 -17.34 -12.13 -11.49
C GLY A 421 -18.58 -12.82 -12.03
N GLY A 422 -19.55 -13.18 -11.17
CA GLY A 422 -20.83 -13.72 -11.63
C GLY A 422 -21.70 -12.70 -12.37
N LEU A 423 -21.56 -11.41 -12.09
CA LEU A 423 -22.21 -10.35 -12.88
C LEU A 423 -21.56 -10.24 -14.26
N ALA A 424 -20.22 -10.26 -14.31
CA ALA A 424 -19.46 -10.19 -15.55
C ALA A 424 -19.76 -11.40 -16.46
N VAL A 425 -19.75 -12.62 -15.90
CA VAL A 425 -20.10 -13.85 -16.64
C VAL A 425 -21.53 -13.82 -17.16
N ARG A 426 -22.50 -13.47 -16.30
CA ARG A 426 -23.92 -13.38 -16.71
C ARG A 426 -24.11 -12.37 -17.85
N TRP A 427 -23.43 -11.24 -17.78
CA TRP A 427 -23.47 -10.22 -18.82
C TRP A 427 -22.81 -10.73 -20.12
N ALA A 428 -21.63 -11.34 -20.03
CA ALA A 428 -20.88 -11.86 -21.16
C ALA A 428 -21.66 -12.92 -21.95
N LEU A 429 -22.21 -13.92 -21.26
CA LEU A 429 -23.01 -14.97 -21.88
C LEU A 429 -24.25 -14.39 -22.57
N LYS A 430 -24.96 -13.46 -21.91
CA LYS A 430 -26.14 -12.82 -22.49
C LYS A 430 -25.83 -12.02 -23.74
N ASP A 431 -24.73 -11.26 -23.75
CA ASP A 431 -24.30 -10.48 -24.92
C ASP A 431 -23.85 -11.39 -26.08
N MET A 432 -23.20 -12.52 -25.78
CA MET A 432 -22.87 -13.54 -26.79
C MET A 432 -24.15 -14.14 -27.39
N GLU A 433 -25.12 -14.53 -26.56
CA GLU A 433 -26.43 -15.04 -27.02
C GLU A 433 -27.18 -14.02 -27.90
N ASP A 434 -27.22 -12.75 -27.50
CA ASP A 434 -27.86 -11.68 -28.28
C ASP A 434 -27.22 -11.46 -29.63
N LYS A 435 -25.91 -11.72 -29.74
CA LYS A 435 -25.13 -11.63 -30.97
C LYS A 435 -25.10 -12.94 -31.77
N ASN A 436 -25.87 -13.96 -31.36
CA ASN A 436 -25.83 -15.31 -31.92
C ASN A 436 -24.42 -15.93 -31.93
N GLU A 437 -23.60 -15.58 -30.95
CA GLU A 437 -22.28 -16.14 -30.75
C GLU A 437 -22.35 -17.40 -29.88
N ILE A 438 -21.84 -18.51 -30.40
CA ILE A 438 -21.84 -19.79 -29.68
C ILE A 438 -20.72 -19.77 -28.62
N HIS A 439 -21.12 -19.70 -27.35
CA HIS A 439 -20.22 -19.64 -26.21
C HIS A 439 -19.79 -21.02 -25.66
N ASP A 440 -20.37 -22.12 -26.16
CA ASP A 440 -20.15 -23.50 -25.71
C ASP A 440 -20.12 -23.63 -24.17
N THR A 441 -21.10 -23.07 -23.46
CA THR A 441 -21.16 -23.16 -21.98
C THR A 441 -22.42 -23.91 -21.59
N ARG A 442 -22.26 -25.04 -20.90
CA ARG A 442 -23.41 -25.87 -20.47
C ARG A 442 -23.92 -25.53 -19.07
N LEU A 443 -23.06 -24.93 -18.23
CA LEU A 443 -23.36 -24.63 -16.84
C LEU A 443 -22.65 -23.36 -16.41
N PHE A 444 -23.45 -22.39 -15.97
CA PHE A 444 -22.99 -21.22 -15.24
C PHE A 444 -23.38 -21.38 -13.76
N VAL A 445 -22.39 -21.29 -12.87
CA VAL A 445 -22.57 -21.26 -11.42
C VAL A 445 -22.26 -19.86 -10.93
N SER A 446 -23.28 -19.19 -10.41
CA SER A 446 -23.09 -17.94 -9.66
C SER A 446 -22.82 -18.27 -8.20
N PHE A 447 -21.70 -17.78 -7.67
CA PHE A 447 -21.28 -18.02 -6.29
C PHE A 447 -21.17 -16.68 -5.56
N ASP A 448 -22.02 -16.47 -4.54
CA ASP A 448 -22.14 -15.23 -3.76
C ASP A 448 -22.21 -13.93 -4.60
N THR A 449 -22.82 -14.01 -5.78
CA THR A 449 -22.91 -12.88 -6.71
C THR A 449 -24.01 -11.89 -6.30
N PRO A 450 -23.70 -10.59 -6.19
CA PRO A 450 -24.68 -9.56 -5.84
C PRO A 450 -25.56 -9.18 -7.05
N HIS A 451 -26.42 -10.10 -7.51
CA HIS A 451 -27.29 -9.91 -8.68
C HIS A 451 -28.24 -8.72 -8.60
N GLN A 452 -28.57 -8.27 -7.38
CA GLN A 452 -29.42 -7.10 -7.09
C GLN A 452 -28.62 -5.93 -6.49
N GLY A 453 -27.28 -5.98 -6.57
CA GLY A 453 -26.39 -5.06 -5.87
C GLY A 453 -26.07 -5.50 -4.44
N ALA A 454 -25.16 -4.77 -3.80
CA ALA A 454 -24.73 -4.97 -2.42
C ALA A 454 -25.03 -3.71 -1.60
N THR A 455 -25.58 -3.89 -0.39
CA THR A 455 -25.85 -2.77 0.53
C THR A 455 -24.68 -2.58 1.50
N VAL A 456 -24.06 -1.41 1.45
CA VAL A 456 -23.00 -0.99 2.39
C VAL A 456 -23.65 -0.17 3.51
N PRO A 457 -23.56 -0.56 4.79
CA PRO A 457 -24.19 0.21 5.85
C PRO A 457 -23.74 1.67 5.86
N ILE A 458 -24.69 2.60 5.96
CA ILE A 458 -24.44 4.05 5.87
C ILE A 458 -23.45 4.53 6.95
N GLY A 459 -23.45 3.89 8.12
CA GLY A 459 -22.50 4.17 9.19
C GLY A 459 -21.04 3.93 8.78
N TYR A 460 -20.76 2.88 8.00
CA TYR A 460 -19.41 2.63 7.49
C TYR A 460 -18.99 3.68 6.44
N GLN A 461 -19.93 4.09 5.58
CA GLN A 461 -19.67 5.16 4.63
C GLN A 461 -19.36 6.49 5.33
N HIS A 462 -20.11 6.83 6.39
CA HIS A 462 -19.85 8.02 7.20
C HIS A 462 -18.56 7.90 8.01
N LEU A 463 -18.25 6.75 8.59
CA LEU A 463 -17.01 6.53 9.32
C LEU A 463 -15.80 6.71 8.40
N ALA A 464 -15.83 6.09 7.21
CA ALA A 464 -14.77 6.26 6.21
C ALA A 464 -14.57 7.74 5.83
N ARG A 465 -15.67 8.50 5.66
CA ARG A 465 -15.61 9.95 5.39
C ARG A 465 -15.12 10.77 6.59
N HIS A 466 -15.58 10.45 7.81
CA HIS A 466 -15.26 11.19 9.02
C HIS A 466 -13.78 11.02 9.40
N VAL A 467 -13.28 9.80 9.35
CA VAL A 467 -11.88 9.50 9.66
C VAL A 467 -10.90 10.17 8.68
N LYS A 468 -11.31 10.37 7.40
CA LYS A 468 -10.53 11.15 6.43
C LYS A 468 -10.43 12.65 6.79
N GLY A 469 -11.28 13.17 7.67
CA GLY A 469 -11.41 14.61 7.97
C GLY A 469 -11.05 15.02 9.41
N LEU A 470 -10.43 14.15 10.21
CA LEU A 470 -10.01 14.48 11.59
C LEU A 470 -8.66 15.17 11.61
N TYR A 471 -8.55 16.30 12.33
CA TYR A 471 -7.32 17.09 12.42
C TYR A 471 -6.83 17.37 13.85
N LEU A 472 -5.51 17.35 14.05
CA LEU A 472 -4.82 17.73 15.29
C LEU A 472 -3.95 18.96 15.09
N ARG A 473 -4.00 19.95 15.99
CA ARG A 473 -3.09 21.11 15.95
C ARG A 473 -1.86 20.87 16.84
N THR A 474 -0.64 21.15 16.36
CA THR A 474 0.60 20.69 17.04
C THR A 474 1.71 21.76 17.26
N GLY A 475 1.70 22.95 16.63
CA GLY A 475 2.82 23.93 16.67
C GLY A 475 2.52 25.30 17.29
N LEU A 476 3.48 26.06 17.84
CA LEU A 476 3.25 27.33 18.59
C LEU A 476 2.53 28.44 17.80
N THR A 477 2.77 28.50 16.49
CA THR A 477 2.18 29.47 15.57
C THR A 477 0.79 29.03 15.09
N ALA A 478 0.06 29.91 14.42
CA ALA A 478 -1.37 29.71 14.18
C ALA A 478 -1.73 28.64 13.13
N SER A 479 -0.77 27.98 12.49
CA SER A 479 -0.95 27.39 11.16
C SER A 479 -0.76 25.88 11.03
N THR A 480 -0.28 25.14 12.05
CA THR A 480 0.01 23.70 11.86
C THR A 480 -1.12 22.82 12.37
N ALA A 481 -1.92 22.29 11.45
CA ALA A 481 -2.89 21.23 11.68
C ALA A 481 -2.52 19.99 10.85
N GLU A 482 -2.65 18.82 11.45
CA GLU A 482 -2.29 17.50 10.91
C GLU A 482 -3.55 16.69 10.68
N ALA A 483 -3.69 16.09 9.50
CA ALA A 483 -4.72 15.09 9.29
C ALA A 483 -4.32 13.80 10.01
N ILE A 484 -5.20 13.26 10.86
CA ILE A 484 -5.06 11.88 11.32
C ILE A 484 -5.60 10.98 10.21
N GLN A 485 -4.76 10.66 9.22
CA GLN A 485 -5.11 9.63 8.25
C GLN A 485 -4.97 8.25 8.91
N PHE A 486 -6.10 7.72 9.37
CA PHE A 486 -6.21 6.37 9.95
C PHE A 486 -6.28 5.28 8.86
N PHE A 487 -6.56 5.66 7.62
CA PHE A 487 -6.57 4.76 6.46
C PHE A 487 -5.40 5.12 5.53
N ARG A 488 -4.55 4.14 5.25
CA ARG A 488 -3.47 4.23 4.26
C ARG A 488 -4.08 3.99 2.88
N GLY A 489 -3.89 4.93 1.97
CA GLY A 489 -4.39 4.85 0.60
C GLY A 489 -4.42 6.25 -0.02
N GLY A 490 -3.45 6.52 -0.89
CA GLY A 490 -3.39 7.75 -1.66
C GLY A 490 -4.58 7.85 -2.61
N ASP A 491 -5.23 9.02 -2.63
CA ASP A 491 -6.23 9.41 -3.63
C ASP A 491 -5.49 10.07 -4.81
N GLU A 492 -5.63 9.52 -6.03
CA GLU A 492 -5.10 10.11 -7.26
C GLU A 492 -5.88 11.35 -7.72
N SER A 493 -5.16 12.27 -8.35
CA SER A 493 -5.62 13.60 -8.76
C SER A 493 -6.31 13.67 -10.14
N ALA A 494 -7.33 14.53 -10.18
CA ALA A 494 -8.07 15.15 -11.28
C ALA A 494 -7.49 15.21 -12.72
N GLN A 495 -8.40 15.03 -13.71
CA GLN A 495 -8.46 15.78 -14.98
C GLN A 495 -9.92 16.11 -15.36
N SER A 496 -10.17 17.34 -15.83
CA SER A 496 -11.49 17.93 -16.15
C SER A 496 -11.95 17.74 -17.60
N PRO A 497 -13.27 17.85 -17.88
CA PRO A 497 -13.72 18.62 -19.05
C PRO A 497 -14.85 19.63 -18.74
N GLN A 498 -14.96 20.65 -19.61
CA GLN A 498 -15.80 21.85 -19.49
C GLN A 498 -17.33 21.62 -19.44
N PRO A 499 -18.12 22.54 -18.86
CA PRO A 499 -19.57 22.40 -18.75
C PRO A 499 -20.29 22.83 -20.04
N CYS A 500 -21.10 21.92 -20.60
CA CYS A 500 -22.18 22.27 -21.51
C CYS A 500 -23.30 22.99 -20.74
N ARG A 501 -23.60 24.22 -21.15
CA ARG A 501 -24.80 24.98 -20.75
C ARG A 501 -26.06 24.18 -21.09
N GLN A 502 -26.90 23.94 -20.09
CA GLN A 502 -28.34 23.81 -20.31
C GLN A 502 -28.92 25.21 -20.55
N THR A 503 -29.65 25.39 -21.64
CA THR A 503 -30.74 26.38 -21.69
C THR A 503 -32.02 25.62 -22.00
N SER A 504 -32.93 25.70 -21.04
CA SER A 504 -34.34 25.36 -21.15
C SER A 504 -35.06 26.23 -22.18
N SER A 505 -35.72 25.59 -23.12
CA SER A 505 -37.05 25.96 -23.65
C SER A 505 -37.61 24.77 -24.41
#